data_AF-A0A651GPM3-F1
#
_entry.id   AF-A0A651GPM3-F1
#
_cell.length_a   1.000
_cell.length_b   1.000
_cell.length_c   1.000
_cell.angle_alpha   90.00
_cell.angle_beta   90.00
_cell.angle_gamma   90.00
#
_symmetry.space_group_name_H-M   'P 1'
#
loop_
_entity.id
_entity.type
_entity.pdbx_description
1 polymer ?
#
loop_
_entity_poly.entity_id
_entity_poly.type
_entity_poly.pdbx_seq_one_letter_code
_entity_poly.pdbx_strand_id
1 'polypeptide(L)'
;MTRLLLDEMLQLRAAEILREEHGHRAAHVCEFGLDATADADIATFARANDWAVVTENVVDFARESDLVLVFVLKRSLPAGGAQAGALAELLDRWVREHPNPYLGAHWPR
;
A
#
# COMPACT_ATOMS: atom_id res chain seq x y z
N MET A 1 -3.81 -8.74 -11.43
CA MET A 1 -2.53 -8.01 -11.29
C MET A 1 -2.81 -6.86 -10.35
N THR A 2 -2.26 -6.91 -9.14
CA THR A 2 -2.63 -6.01 -8.03
C THR A 2 -2.02 -4.64 -8.22
N ARG A 3 -2.82 -3.58 -8.11
CA ARG A 3 -2.35 -2.19 -8.08
C ARG A 3 -2.20 -1.76 -6.63
N LEU A 4 -1.08 -1.15 -6.26
CA LEU A 4 -0.77 -0.76 -4.87
C LEU A 4 -0.88 0.75 -4.70
N LEU A 5 -1.73 1.19 -3.78
CA LEU A 5 -1.86 2.60 -3.38
C LEU A 5 -1.28 2.75 -1.97
N LEU A 6 -0.11 3.37 -1.88
CA LEU A 6 0.57 3.62 -0.62
C LEU A 6 0.00 4.89 0.02
N ASP A 7 -0.49 4.72 1.23
CA ASP A 7 -0.96 5.77 2.12
C ASP A 7 0.15 6.76 2.52
N GLU A 8 -0.21 7.96 2.96
CA GLU A 8 0.70 9.07 3.29
C GLU A 8 1.67 8.74 4.43
N MET A 9 1.32 7.76 5.26
CA MET A 9 2.18 7.26 6.32
C MET A 9 3.40 6.51 5.78
N LEU A 10 3.39 6.10 4.52
CA LEU A 10 4.47 5.35 3.88
C LEU A 10 5.32 6.26 2.99
N GLN A 11 6.52 5.81 2.64
CA GLN A 11 7.44 6.64 1.85
C GLN A 11 7.07 6.58 0.37
N LEU A 12 6.87 7.73 -0.27
CA LEU A 12 6.71 7.87 -1.73
C LEU A 12 7.75 7.05 -2.51
N ARG A 13 9.01 7.07 -2.05
CA ARG A 13 10.11 6.33 -2.69
C ARG A 13 9.85 4.83 -2.82
N ALA A 14 9.06 4.22 -1.95
CA ALA A 14 8.72 2.80 -2.08
C ALA A 14 7.82 2.53 -3.29
N ALA A 15 6.88 3.43 -3.61
CA ALA A 15 6.05 3.31 -4.82
C ALA A 15 6.90 3.47 -6.09
N GLU A 16 7.89 4.38 -6.07
CA GLU A 16 8.86 4.53 -7.16
C GLU A 16 9.67 3.26 -7.38
N ILE A 17 10.26 2.68 -6.31
CA ILE A 17 11.04 1.43 -6.39
C ILE A 17 10.17 0.27 -6.93
N LEU A 18 8.92 0.13 -6.45
CA LEU A 18 8.00 -0.88 -6.94
C LEU A 18 7.75 -0.78 -8.46
N ARG A 19 7.68 0.44 -9.00
CA ARG A 19 7.52 0.67 -10.44
C ARG A 19 8.82 0.45 -11.21
N GLU A 20 9.90 1.06 -10.74
CA GLU A 20 11.20 1.14 -11.43
C GLU A 20 11.94 -0.20 -11.42
N GLU A 21 11.95 -0.89 -10.27
CA GLU A 21 12.79 -2.06 -10.04
C GLU A 21 12.01 -3.37 -10.13
N HIS A 22 10.74 -3.37 -9.71
CA HIS A 22 9.90 -4.58 -9.67
C HIS A 22 8.81 -4.65 -10.75
N GLY A 23 8.57 -3.55 -11.49
CA GLY A 23 7.58 -3.51 -12.58
C GLY A 23 6.12 -3.58 -12.13
N HIS A 24 5.83 -3.30 -10.86
CA HIS A 24 4.46 -3.28 -10.32
C HIS A 24 3.74 -1.98 -10.64
N ARG A 25 2.40 -2.03 -10.68
CA ARG A 25 1.59 -0.81 -10.70
C ARG A 25 1.43 -0.28 -9.27
N ALA A 26 2.32 0.59 -8.85
CA ALA A 26 2.27 1.25 -7.55
C ALA A 26 2.11 2.76 -7.69
N ALA A 27 1.44 3.39 -6.73
CA ALA A 27 1.32 4.83 -6.59
C ALA A 27 1.24 5.20 -5.11
N HIS A 28 1.63 6.42 -4.78
CA HIS A 28 1.41 7.03 -3.47
C HIS A 28 0.21 7.99 -3.54
N VAL A 29 -0.53 8.15 -2.44
CA VAL A 29 -1.73 9.00 -2.39
C VAL A 29 -1.49 10.44 -2.86
N CYS A 30 -0.31 11.01 -2.60
CA CYS A 30 0.04 12.35 -3.06
C CYS A 30 0.14 12.46 -4.61
N GLU A 31 0.42 11.37 -5.33
CA GLU A 31 0.44 11.37 -6.80
C GLU A 31 -0.97 11.57 -7.40
N PHE A 32 -2.01 11.37 -6.59
CA PHE A 32 -3.42 11.62 -6.95
C PHE A 32 -4.00 12.86 -6.24
N GLY A 33 -3.20 13.62 -5.50
CA GLY A 33 -3.70 14.74 -4.68
C GLY A 33 -4.60 14.30 -3.54
N LEU A 34 -4.40 13.08 -3.03
CA LEU A 34 -5.12 12.51 -1.88
C LEU A 34 -4.33 12.66 -0.57
N ASP A 35 -3.23 13.41 -0.57
CA ASP A 35 -2.51 13.78 0.64
C ASP A 35 -3.41 14.57 1.60
N ALA A 36 -3.24 14.35 2.91
CA ALA A 36 -4.07 14.97 3.95
C ALA A 36 -5.60 14.81 3.78
N THR A 37 -6.02 13.80 3.01
CA THR A 37 -7.45 13.44 2.82
C THR A 37 -7.84 12.38 3.86
N ALA A 38 -9.12 12.31 4.23
CA ALA A 38 -9.59 11.29 5.17
C ALA A 38 -9.41 9.87 4.61
N ASP A 39 -9.10 8.92 5.48
CA ASP A 39 -8.91 7.50 5.14
C ASP A 39 -10.11 6.90 4.37
N ALA A 40 -11.34 7.33 4.71
CA ALA A 40 -12.55 6.90 4.03
C ALA A 40 -12.62 7.36 2.55
N ASP A 41 -12.07 8.53 2.24
CA ASP A 41 -12.01 9.05 0.87
C ASP A 41 -10.92 8.32 0.07
N ILE A 42 -9.78 8.02 0.71
CA ILE A 42 -8.73 7.17 0.13
C ILE A 42 -9.29 5.78 -0.19
N ALA A 43 -10.04 5.18 0.75
CA ALA A 43 -10.69 3.89 0.56
C ALA A 43 -11.74 3.93 -0.57
N THR A 44 -12.52 5.02 -0.66
CA THR A 44 -13.48 5.24 -1.73
C THR A 44 -12.79 5.33 -3.09
N PHE A 45 -11.72 6.12 -3.19
CA PHE A 45 -10.92 6.23 -4.40
C PHE A 45 -10.32 4.88 -4.80
N ALA A 46 -9.73 4.16 -3.84
CA ALA A 46 -9.11 2.87 -4.07
C ALA A 46 -10.11 1.83 -4.60
N ARG A 47 -11.29 1.74 -3.97
CA ARG A 47 -12.38 0.85 -4.38
C ARG A 47 -12.88 1.17 -5.79
N ALA A 48 -13.06 2.46 -6.10
CA ALA A 48 -13.54 2.89 -7.41
C ALA A 48 -12.53 2.63 -8.55
N ASN A 49 -11.24 2.53 -8.23
CA ASN A 49 -10.15 2.46 -9.21
C ASN A 49 -9.35 1.14 -9.16
N ASP A 50 -9.84 0.15 -8.41
CA ASP A 50 -9.24 -1.18 -8.25
C ASP A 50 -7.80 -1.14 -7.70
N TRP A 51 -7.62 -0.38 -6.61
CA TRP A 51 -6.36 -0.34 -5.85
C TRP A 51 -6.45 -1.12 -4.55
N ALA A 52 -5.38 -1.85 -4.23
CA ALA A 52 -5.11 -2.32 -2.88
C ALA A 52 -4.46 -1.18 -2.08
N VAL A 53 -5.05 -0.79 -0.96
CA VAL A 53 -4.48 0.24 -0.07
C VAL A 53 -3.40 -0.40 0.79
N VAL A 54 -2.22 0.20 0.80
CA VAL A 54 -1.12 -0.17 1.70
C VAL A 54 -0.99 0.92 2.76
N THR A 55 -1.15 0.56 4.03
CA THR A 55 -1.10 1.52 5.13
C THR A 55 -0.57 0.89 6.42
N GLU A 56 -0.09 1.74 7.33
CA GLU A 56 0.16 1.36 8.72
C GLU A 56 -1.09 1.56 9.59
N ASN A 57 -2.06 2.38 9.16
CA ASN A 57 -3.20 2.79 9.97
C ASN A 57 -4.32 1.74 9.99
N VAL A 58 -4.16 0.76 10.88
CA VAL A 58 -5.11 -0.35 11.02
C VAL A 58 -6.46 0.13 11.54
N VAL A 59 -6.46 1.03 12.54
CA VAL A 59 -7.69 1.38 13.28
C VAL A 59 -8.69 2.08 12.37
N ASP A 60 -8.22 3.00 11.56
CA ASP A 60 -9.09 3.84 10.75
C ASP A 60 -9.55 3.10 9.48
N PHE A 61 -8.73 2.21 8.92
CA PHE A 61 -9.11 1.35 7.80
C PHE A 61 -9.83 0.05 8.19
N ALA A 62 -9.83 -0.36 9.47
CA ALA A 62 -10.42 -1.64 9.90
C ALA A 62 -11.94 -1.74 9.64
N ARG A 63 -12.62 -0.60 9.44
CA ARG A 63 -14.05 -0.54 9.14
C ARG A 63 -14.36 -0.53 7.65
N GLU A 64 -13.34 -0.34 6.80
CA GLU A 64 -13.51 -0.35 5.36
C GLU A 64 -13.70 -1.78 4.85
N SER A 65 -14.54 -1.92 3.83
CA SER A 65 -14.90 -3.21 3.21
C SER A 65 -14.86 -3.11 1.68
N ASP A 66 -14.98 -4.24 0.99
CA ASP A 66 -14.99 -4.29 -0.49
C ASP A 66 -13.72 -3.73 -1.17
N LEU A 67 -12.58 -3.76 -0.48
CA LEU A 67 -11.26 -3.45 -1.03
C LEU A 67 -10.19 -4.33 -0.41
N VAL A 68 -9.01 -4.38 -1.03
CA VAL A 68 -7.84 -5.07 -0.49
C VAL A 68 -7.07 -4.10 0.40
N LEU A 69 -6.88 -4.47 1.67
CA LEU A 69 -6.13 -3.69 2.65
C LEU A 69 -4.85 -4.44 3.00
N VAL A 70 -3.70 -3.83 2.81
CA VAL A 70 -2.39 -4.41 3.08
C VAL A 70 -1.75 -3.63 4.23
N PHE A 71 -1.73 -4.24 5.41
CA PHE A 71 -1.19 -3.59 6.60
C PHE A 71 0.29 -3.88 6.76
N VAL A 72 1.10 -2.83 6.73
CA VAL A 72 2.55 -2.90 6.96
C VAL A 72 2.93 -1.97 8.10
N LEU A 73 3.51 -2.54 9.15
CA LEU A 73 3.96 -1.77 10.31
C LEU A 73 5.36 -1.24 10.05
N LYS A 74 5.59 0.06 10.15
CA LYS A 74 6.94 0.61 9.91
C LYS A 74 7.97 0.09 10.90
N ARG A 75 7.54 -0.25 12.12
CA ARG A 75 8.39 -0.90 13.13
C ARG A 75 8.91 -2.29 12.74
N SER A 76 8.33 -2.96 11.73
CA SER A 76 8.86 -4.22 11.21
C SER A 76 9.84 -4.01 10.05
N LEU A 77 10.12 -2.77 9.66
CA LEU A 77 11.07 -2.41 8.62
C LEU A 77 12.38 -1.89 9.24
N PRO A 78 13.51 -1.97 8.53
CA PRO A 78 14.75 -1.30 8.93
C PRO A 78 14.54 0.20 9.09
N ALA A 79 15.13 0.78 10.15
CA ALA A 79 15.05 2.21 10.41
C ALA A 79 15.89 3.02 9.40
N GLY A 80 15.49 4.28 9.19
CA GLY A 80 16.25 5.24 8.40
C GLY A 80 16.11 5.05 6.88
N GLY A 81 17.17 5.37 6.14
CA GLY A 81 17.12 5.44 4.67
C GLY A 81 16.84 4.12 3.94
N ALA A 82 16.95 2.99 4.61
CA ALA A 82 16.69 1.67 4.02
C ALA A 82 15.19 1.28 4.02
N GLN A 83 14.33 2.06 4.68
CA GLN A 83 12.93 1.69 4.90
C GLN A 83 12.13 1.56 3.60
N ALA A 84 12.30 2.48 2.63
CA ALA A 84 11.59 2.44 1.35
C ALA A 84 11.89 1.17 0.55
N GLY A 85 13.18 0.80 0.45
CA GLY A 85 13.60 -0.40 -0.27
C GLY A 85 13.07 -1.67 0.40
N ALA A 86 13.16 -1.75 1.73
CA ALA A 86 12.61 -2.88 2.47
C ALA A 86 11.09 -3.02 2.33
N LEU A 87 10.35 -1.90 2.31
CA LEU A 87 8.92 -1.89 2.05
C LEU A 87 8.60 -2.39 0.64
N ALA A 88 9.34 -1.91 -0.38
CA ALA A 88 9.15 -2.33 -1.76
C ALA A 88 9.41 -3.83 -1.95
N GLU A 89 10.49 -4.36 -1.37
CA GLU A 89 10.82 -5.80 -1.40
C GLU A 89 9.74 -6.66 -0.72
N LEU A 90 9.23 -6.22 0.43
CA LEU A 90 8.13 -6.90 1.12
C LEU A 90 6.87 -6.95 0.25
N LEU A 91 6.52 -5.84 -0.41
CA LEU A 91 5.34 -5.74 -1.26
C LEU A 91 5.51 -6.49 -2.59
N ASP A 92 6.71 -6.50 -3.20
CA ASP A 92 7.00 -7.31 -4.39
C ASP A 92 6.76 -8.79 -4.11
N ARG A 93 7.31 -9.29 -3.00
CA ARG A 93 7.10 -10.68 -2.56
C ARG A 93 5.61 -10.96 -2.36
N TRP A 94 4.91 -10.12 -1.62
CA TRP A 94 3.49 -10.31 -1.34
C TRP A 94 2.64 -10.34 -2.61
N VAL A 95 2.87 -9.44 -3.57
CA VAL A 95 2.13 -9.41 -4.85
C VAL A 95 2.37 -10.69 -5.65
N ARG A 96 3.61 -11.22 -5.66
CA ARG A 96 3.93 -12.48 -6.36
C ARG A 96 3.23 -13.68 -5.72
N GLU A 97 3.14 -13.71 -4.40
CA GLU A 97 2.46 -14.78 -3.66
C GLU A 97 0.92 -14.68 -3.75
N HIS A 98 0.39 -13.47 -3.99
CA HIS A 98 -1.04 -13.18 -4.01
C HIS A 98 -1.45 -12.50 -5.33
N PRO A 99 -1.43 -13.21 -6.47
CA PRO A 99 -1.76 -12.61 -7.78
C PRO A 99 -3.22 -12.16 -7.89
N ASN A 100 -4.11 -12.75 -7.08
CA ASN A 100 -5.53 -12.44 -6.94
C ASN A 100 -5.89 -12.40 -5.43
N PRO A 101 -5.53 -11.33 -4.71
CA PRO A 101 -5.80 -11.25 -3.28
C PRO A 101 -7.30 -11.14 -3.02
N TYR A 102 -7.78 -11.72 -1.92
CA TYR A 102 -9.16 -11.58 -1.50
C TYR A 102 -9.41 -10.17 -0.92
N LEU A 103 -10.66 -9.72 -0.96
CA LEU A 103 -11.09 -8.44 -0.36
C LEU A 103 -11.01 -8.54 1.18
N GLY A 104 -10.38 -7.56 1.81
CA GLY A 104 -10.12 -7.52 3.24
C GLY A 104 -8.64 -7.37 3.56
N ALA A 105 -8.30 -7.68 4.82
CA ALA A 105 -7.00 -7.39 5.41
C ALA A 105 -5.93 -8.45 5.11
N HIS A 106 -4.75 -7.99 4.70
CA HIS A 106 -3.55 -8.77 4.47
C HIS A 106 -2.41 -8.25 5.35
N TRP A 107 -1.55 -9.17 5.79
CA TRP A 107 -0.43 -8.88 6.70
C TRP A 107 0.85 -9.54 6.16
N PRO A 108 1.52 -8.90 5.17
CA PRO A 108 2.80 -9.38 4.65
C PRO A 108 3.84 -9.56 5.77
N ARG A 109 4.72 -10.55 5.63
CA ARG A 109 5.78 -10.87 6.61
C ARG A 109 7.17 -10.88 6.00
#